data_AF-A0AA95J7C2-F1
#
_entry.id   AF-A0AA95J7C2-F1
#
_cell.length_a   1.000
_cell.length_b   1.000
_cell.length_c   1.000
_cell.angle_alpha   90.00
_cell.angle_beta   90.00
_cell.angle_gamma   90.00
#
_symmetry.space_group_name_H-M   'P 1'
#
loop_
_entity.id
_entity.type
_entity.pdbx_description
1 polymer ?
#
loop_
_entity_poly.entity_id
_entity_poly.type
_entity_poly.pdbx_seq_one_letter_code
_entity_poly.pdbx_strand_id
1 'polypeptide(L)'
;MVRQVIAIATILAAVLGIAWLAYTFLTSLSASDATVQSAIIAGLFALVLLVFTYWTEQSKSRREAHRDKKIEAYSVFFDIIFQLIDAERPDGSKKINMESDEFRKEMIRLKRNIMFYGSPGVLNAFTDWLKSSSASHESTPEKIFRRIGRILLAMRRDIGLSNFGLNELTIHQIYLTDDISKIGSTE
;
A
#
# COMPACT_ATOMS: atom_id res chain seq x y z
N MET A 1 32.79 -23.00 22.21
CA MET A 1 32.80 -24.07 21.20
C MET A 1 31.88 -25.24 21.57
N VAL A 2 32.07 -25.91 22.72
CA VAL A 2 31.27 -27.09 23.13
C VAL A 2 29.75 -26.85 23.19
N ARG A 3 29.28 -25.72 23.73
CA ARG A 3 27.83 -25.39 23.80
C ARG A 3 27.15 -25.24 22.43
N GLN A 4 27.86 -24.73 21.42
CA GLN A 4 27.30 -24.57 20.06
C GLN A 4 27.16 -25.92 19.34
N VAL A 5 28.10 -26.84 19.57
CA VAL A 5 28.03 -28.20 19.00
C VAL A 5 26.85 -28.98 19.58
N ILE A 6 26.60 -28.86 20.89
CA ILE A 6 25.44 -29.50 21.55
C ILE A 6 24.11 -28.91 21.04
N ALA A 7 24.05 -27.59 20.84
CA ALA A 7 22.86 -26.93 20.29
C ALA A 7 22.56 -27.38 18.85
N ILE A 8 23.59 -27.49 18.00
CA ILE A 8 23.41 -27.97 16.63
C ILE A 8 22.97 -29.44 16.62
N ALA A 9 23.62 -30.30 17.42
CA ALA A 9 23.28 -31.72 17.49
C ALA A 9 21.84 -31.97 17.98
N THR A 10 21.36 -31.18 18.95
CA THR A 10 19.99 -31.28 19.46
C THR A 10 18.95 -30.83 18.43
N ILE A 11 19.22 -29.75 17.69
CA ILE A 11 18.36 -29.32 16.58
C ILE A 11 18.31 -30.39 15.49
N LEU A 12 19.46 -30.95 15.12
CA LEU A 12 19.56 -31.95 14.07
C LEU A 12 18.84 -33.26 14.45
N ALA A 13 18.97 -33.69 15.70
CA ALA A 13 18.23 -34.83 16.24
C ALA A 13 16.72 -34.57 16.25
N ALA A 14 16.27 -33.36 16.61
CA ALA A 14 14.86 -32.99 16.57
C ALA A 14 14.30 -33.01 15.14
N VAL A 15 15.02 -32.45 14.17
CA VAL A 15 14.62 -32.45 12.75
C VAL A 15 14.53 -33.87 12.21
N LEU A 16 15.52 -34.73 12.48
CA LEU A 16 15.51 -36.12 12.05
C LEU A 16 14.38 -36.93 12.72
N GLY A 17 14.11 -36.68 14.00
CA GLY A 17 12.99 -37.30 14.72
C GLY A 17 11.64 -36.92 14.13
N ILE A 18 11.45 -35.64 13.81
CA ILE A 18 10.23 -35.15 13.13
C ILE A 18 10.09 -35.78 11.74
N ALA A 19 11.18 -35.86 10.96
CA ALA A 19 11.16 -36.47 9.64
C ALA A 19 10.82 -37.97 9.69
N TRP A 20 11.34 -38.69 10.68
CA TRP A 20 11.02 -40.10 10.89
C TRP A 20 9.56 -40.33 11.30
N LEU A 21 9.03 -39.49 12.20
CA LEU A 21 7.61 -39.51 12.56
C LEU A 21 6.71 -39.19 11.36
N ALA A 22 7.07 -38.21 10.54
CA ALA A 22 6.35 -37.90 9.31
C ALA A 22 6.37 -39.07 8.32
N TYR A 23 7.53 -39.72 8.16
CA TYR A 23 7.68 -40.88 7.27
C TYR A 23 6.81 -42.05 7.73
N THR A 24 6.87 -42.41 9.02
CA THR A 24 6.07 -43.51 9.59
C THR A 24 4.57 -43.24 9.54
N PHE A 25 4.16 -41.99 9.73
CA PHE A 25 2.78 -41.57 9.57
C PHE A 25 2.31 -41.70 8.11
N LEU A 26 3.11 -41.24 7.15
CA LEU A 26 2.77 -41.30 5.72
C LEU A 26 2.70 -42.74 5.21
N THR A 27 3.61 -43.62 5.64
CA THR A 27 3.57 -45.03 5.24
C THR A 27 2.37 -45.76 5.84
N SER A 28 2.02 -45.47 7.10
CA SER A 28 0.82 -46.00 7.75
C SER A 28 -0.47 -45.50 7.09
N LEU A 29 -0.48 -44.23 6.66
CA LEU A 29 -1.59 -43.64 5.91
C LEU A 29 -1.74 -44.29 4.53
N SER A 30 -0.65 -44.52 3.80
CA SER A 30 -0.70 -45.18 2.48
C SER A 30 -1.16 -46.64 2.55
N ALA A 31 -0.97 -47.29 3.70
CA ALA A 31 -1.43 -48.65 3.94
C ALA A 31 -2.89 -48.74 4.44
N SER A 32 -3.55 -47.61 4.69
CA SER A 32 -4.94 -47.54 5.18
C SER A 32 -5.97 -47.57 4.04
N ASP A 33 -7.23 -47.85 4.37
CA ASP A 33 -8.34 -47.85 3.39
C ASP A 33 -8.56 -46.48 2.73
N ALA A 34 -9.00 -46.50 1.47
CA ALA A 34 -9.23 -45.29 0.66
C ALA A 34 -10.22 -44.30 1.30
N THR A 35 -11.18 -44.79 2.09
CA THR A 35 -12.13 -43.96 2.84
C THR A 35 -11.44 -43.17 3.96
N VAL A 36 -10.48 -43.79 4.67
CA VAL A 36 -9.72 -43.13 5.74
C VAL A 36 -8.74 -42.11 5.15
N GLN A 37 -8.09 -42.47 4.04
CA GLN A 37 -7.19 -41.57 3.32
C GLN A 37 -7.91 -40.30 2.83
N SER A 38 -9.07 -40.45 2.18
CA SER A 38 -9.86 -39.32 1.68
C SER A 38 -10.36 -38.42 2.80
N ALA A 39 -10.80 -38.98 3.94
CA ALA A 39 -11.21 -38.20 5.11
C ALA A 39 -10.05 -37.37 5.70
N ILE A 40 -8.85 -37.97 5.81
CA ILE A 40 -7.65 -37.28 6.32
C ILE A 40 -7.20 -36.17 5.37
N ILE A 41 -7.20 -36.45 4.06
CA ILE A 41 -6.87 -35.44 3.04
C ILE A 41 -7.86 -34.28 3.11
N ALA A 42 -9.17 -34.56 3.16
CA ALA A 42 -10.20 -33.53 3.26
C ALA A 42 -10.03 -32.68 4.55
N GLY A 43 -9.73 -33.32 5.68
CA GLY A 43 -9.44 -32.62 6.94
C GLY A 43 -8.21 -31.72 6.85
N LEU A 44 -7.13 -32.16 6.20
CA LEU A 44 -5.95 -31.35 5.96
C LEU A 44 -6.24 -30.16 5.04
N PHE A 45 -7.00 -30.37 3.96
CA PHE A 45 -7.43 -29.29 3.09
C PHE A 45 -8.28 -28.25 3.84
N ALA A 46 -9.22 -28.69 4.68
CA ALA A 46 -10.02 -27.80 5.50
C ALA A 46 -9.16 -26.98 6.47
N LEU A 47 -8.15 -27.59 7.11
CA LEU A 47 -7.19 -26.89 7.97
C LEU A 47 -6.38 -25.85 7.20
N VAL A 48 -5.86 -26.19 6.02
CA VAL A 48 -5.11 -25.25 5.17
C VAL A 48 -5.99 -24.07 4.76
N LEU A 49 -7.24 -24.31 4.35
CA LEU A 49 -8.20 -23.27 4.00
C LEU A 49 -8.54 -22.38 5.20
N LEU A 50 -8.68 -22.95 6.39
CA LEU A 50 -8.96 -22.20 7.62
C LEU A 50 -7.78 -21.29 7.98
N VAL A 51 -6.55 -21.80 7.93
CA VAL A 51 -5.33 -21.01 8.17
C VAL A 51 -5.20 -19.89 7.13
N PHE A 52 -5.44 -20.19 5.86
CA PHE A 52 -5.41 -19.22 4.77
C PHE A 52 -6.46 -18.11 4.98
N THR A 53 -7.69 -18.48 5.30
CA THR A 53 -8.79 -17.54 5.58
C THR A 53 -8.45 -16.66 6.78
N TYR A 54 -7.98 -17.25 7.88
CA TYR A 54 -7.57 -16.51 9.08
C TYR A 54 -6.46 -15.48 8.77
N TRP A 55 -5.45 -15.86 7.98
CA TRP A 55 -4.37 -14.95 7.61
C TRP A 55 -4.85 -13.77 6.76
N THR A 56 -5.75 -14.05 5.81
CA THR A 56 -6.31 -13.01 4.93
C THR A 56 -7.23 -12.06 5.70
N GLU A 57 -8.09 -12.58 6.59
CA GLU A 57 -8.96 -11.77 7.46
C GLU A 57 -8.16 -10.92 8.44
N GLN A 58 -7.13 -11.48 9.08
CA GLN A 58 -6.32 -10.72 10.03
C GLN A 58 -5.57 -9.58 9.34
N SER A 59 -5.12 -9.80 8.10
CA SER A 59 -4.53 -8.74 7.27
C SER A 59 -5.53 -7.65 6.92
N LYS A 60 -6.77 -8.03 6.60
CA LYS A 60 -7.87 -7.09 6.28
C LYS A 60 -8.30 -6.27 7.50
N SER A 61 -8.51 -6.92 8.64
CA SER A 61 -8.91 -6.28 9.90
C SER A 61 -7.92 -5.19 10.35
N ARG A 62 -6.61 -5.48 10.32
CA ARG A 62 -5.57 -4.47 10.63
C ARG A 62 -5.58 -3.28 9.67
N ARG A 63 -5.88 -3.52 8.39
CA ARG A 63 -5.97 -2.46 7.38
C ARG A 63 -7.21 -1.59 7.59
N GLU A 64 -8.33 -2.20 7.99
CA GLU A 64 -9.59 -1.51 8.25
C GLU A 64 -9.51 -0.63 9.50
N ALA A 65 -8.86 -1.09 10.58
CA ALA A 65 -8.75 -0.36 11.84
C ALA A 65 -8.12 1.04 11.71
N HIS A 66 -7.26 1.25 10.70
CA HIS A 66 -6.63 2.54 10.44
C HIS A 66 -7.11 3.21 9.15
N ARG A 67 -8.05 2.60 8.41
CA ARG A 67 -8.50 3.11 7.12
C ARG A 67 -9.17 4.48 7.27
N ASP A 68 -10.03 4.64 8.27
CA ASP A 68 -10.77 5.89 8.49
C ASP A 68 -9.81 7.04 8.82
N LYS A 69 -8.77 6.76 9.62
CA LYS A 69 -7.72 7.72 9.94
C LYS A 69 -6.83 8.07 8.75
N LYS A 70 -6.57 7.11 7.85
CA LYS A 70 -5.89 7.38 6.58
C LYS A 70 -6.74 8.24 5.65
N ILE A 71 -8.04 7.97 5.55
CA ILE A 71 -8.97 8.78 4.75
C ILE A 71 -8.99 10.22 5.27
N GLU A 72 -9.14 10.41 6.58
CA GLU A 72 -9.08 11.73 7.24
C GLU A 72 -7.71 12.41 7.03
N ALA A 73 -6.62 11.64 7.12
CA ALA A 73 -5.28 12.16 6.88
C ALA A 73 -5.08 12.65 5.44
N TYR A 74 -5.62 11.93 4.46
CA TYR A 74 -5.46 12.23 3.04
C TYR A 74 -6.47 13.23 2.52
N SER A 75 -7.63 13.41 3.16
CA SER A 75 -8.61 14.44 2.76
C SER A 75 -7.99 15.82 2.71
N VAL A 76 -7.11 16.14 3.66
CA VAL A 76 -6.33 17.40 3.69
C VAL A 76 -5.54 17.61 2.39
N PHE A 77 -5.00 16.54 1.78
CA PHE A 77 -4.29 16.65 0.50
C PHE A 77 -5.23 16.98 -0.65
N PHE A 78 -6.38 16.29 -0.70
CA PHE A 78 -7.41 16.56 -1.71
C PHE A 78 -7.96 17.97 -1.58
N ASP A 79 -8.21 18.43 -0.35
CA ASP A 79 -8.68 19.79 -0.06
C ASP A 79 -7.69 20.82 -0.63
N ILE A 80 -6.39 20.64 -0.39
CA ILE A 80 -5.35 21.52 -0.94
C ILE A 80 -5.38 21.50 -2.48
N ILE A 81 -5.49 20.32 -3.12
CA ILE A 81 -5.54 20.22 -4.59
C ILE A 81 -6.77 20.95 -5.14
N PHE A 82 -7.96 20.70 -4.58
CA PHE A 82 -9.19 21.31 -5.07
C PHE A 82 -9.23 22.81 -4.81
N GLN A 83 -8.69 23.26 -3.68
CA GLN A 83 -8.50 24.68 -3.42
C GLN A 83 -7.62 25.32 -4.51
N LEU A 84 -6.47 24.71 -4.85
CA LEU A 84 -5.59 25.21 -5.90
C LEU A 84 -6.28 25.28 -7.27
N ILE A 85 -7.06 24.25 -7.64
CA ILE A 85 -7.82 24.24 -8.89
C ILE A 85 -8.89 25.34 -8.90
N ASP A 86 -9.62 25.53 -7.80
CA ASP A 86 -10.68 26.54 -7.71
C ASP A 86 -10.12 27.96 -7.76
N ALA A 87 -8.91 28.18 -7.23
CA ALA A 87 -8.21 29.46 -7.30
C ALA A 87 -7.74 29.84 -8.72
N GLU A 88 -7.57 28.87 -9.61
CA GLU A 88 -7.20 29.11 -11.02
C GLU A 88 -8.42 29.39 -11.92
N ARG A 89 -9.65 29.21 -11.44
CA ARG A 89 -10.85 29.46 -12.24
C ARG A 89 -11.10 30.96 -12.48
N PRO A 90 -11.61 31.37 -13.66
CA PRO A 90 -11.88 32.77 -13.99
C PRO A 90 -12.89 33.47 -13.05
N ASP A 91 -13.81 32.69 -12.47
CA ASP A 91 -14.84 33.11 -11.51
C ASP A 91 -14.47 32.78 -10.05
N GLY A 92 -13.23 32.32 -9.82
CA GLY A 92 -12.74 31.89 -8.51
C GLY A 92 -12.82 33.00 -7.46
N SER A 93 -13.65 32.78 -6.43
CA SER A 93 -13.92 33.77 -5.38
C SER A 93 -12.76 34.01 -4.40
N LYS A 94 -11.71 33.18 -4.44
CA LYS A 94 -10.56 33.24 -3.52
C LYS A 94 -9.23 33.00 -4.24
N LYS A 95 -8.40 34.03 -4.32
CA LYS A 95 -6.96 33.86 -4.63
C LYS A 95 -6.29 33.20 -3.43
N ILE A 96 -5.67 32.04 -3.64
CA ILE A 96 -4.88 31.40 -2.59
C ILE A 96 -3.58 32.14 -2.42
N ASN A 97 -3.35 32.66 -1.22
CA ASN A 97 -2.05 33.15 -0.82
C ASN A 97 -1.22 31.97 -0.29
N MET A 98 -0.34 31.43 -1.14
CA MET A 98 0.58 30.35 -0.77
C MET A 98 1.58 30.75 0.33
N GLU A 99 1.76 32.05 0.57
CA GLU A 99 2.62 32.57 1.64
C GLU A 99 1.85 32.80 2.95
N SER A 100 0.54 32.62 2.96
CA SER A 100 -0.27 32.78 4.17
C SER A 100 0.11 31.77 5.26
N ASP A 101 0.02 32.21 6.51
CA ASP A 101 0.23 31.33 7.66
C ASP A 101 -0.78 30.18 7.71
N GLU A 102 -1.98 30.38 7.15
CA GLU A 102 -3.02 29.35 7.04
C GLU A 102 -2.58 28.22 6.11
N PHE A 103 -2.14 28.54 4.89
CA PHE A 103 -1.63 27.54 3.95
C PHE A 103 -0.39 26.81 4.51
N ARG A 104 0.52 27.53 5.17
CA ARG A 104 1.68 26.92 5.85
C ARG A 104 1.24 25.93 6.93
N LYS A 105 0.24 26.27 7.74
CA LYS A 105 -0.32 25.37 8.77
C LYS A 105 -0.97 24.13 8.15
N GLU A 106 -1.69 24.28 7.03
CA GLU A 106 -2.27 23.15 6.30
C GLU A 106 -1.21 22.22 5.73
N MET A 107 -0.15 22.78 5.12
CA MET A 107 0.97 22.01 4.60
C MET A 107 1.73 21.25 5.70
N ILE A 108 1.91 21.87 6.88
CA ILE A 108 2.50 21.19 8.05
C ILE A 108 1.58 20.08 8.56
N ARG A 109 0.26 20.34 8.63
CA ARG A 109 -0.75 19.34 9.02
C ARG A 109 -0.71 18.14 8.08
N LEU A 110 -0.66 18.38 6.77
CA LEU A 110 -0.53 17.35 5.74
C LEU A 110 0.74 16.51 5.96
N LYS A 111 1.90 17.16 6.09
CA LYS A 111 3.19 16.47 6.33
C LYS A 111 3.14 15.57 7.57
N ARG A 112 2.57 16.08 8.67
CA ARG A 112 2.39 15.32 9.91
C ARG A 112 1.46 14.11 9.70
N ASN A 113 0.34 14.31 9.03
CA ASN A 113 -0.64 13.26 8.75
C ASN A 113 -0.05 12.15 7.87
N ILE A 114 0.69 12.52 6.83
CA ILE A 114 1.42 11.58 5.97
C ILE A 114 2.50 10.81 6.76
N MET A 115 3.25 11.48 7.64
CA MET A 115 4.27 10.84 8.46
C MET A 115 3.68 9.83 9.46
N PHE A 116 2.50 10.10 10.01
CA PHE A 116 1.88 9.25 11.04
C PHE A 116 1.05 8.10 10.44
N TYR A 117 0.29 8.36 9.38
CA TYR A 117 -0.66 7.39 8.81
C TYR A 117 -0.30 6.90 7.41
N GLY A 118 0.67 7.52 6.73
CA GLY A 118 1.12 7.12 5.40
C GLY A 118 1.91 5.82 5.38
N SER A 119 1.61 4.94 4.44
CA SER A 119 2.47 3.80 4.09
C SER A 119 3.81 4.27 3.52
N PRO A 120 4.82 3.39 3.50
CA PRO A 120 6.09 3.67 2.83
C PRO A 120 5.94 4.15 1.39
N GLY A 121 4.95 3.63 0.66
CA GLY A 121 4.67 4.06 -0.72
C GLY A 121 4.22 5.52 -0.83
N VAL A 122 3.35 5.96 0.08
CA VAL A 122 2.90 7.36 0.14
C VAL A 122 4.05 8.26 0.58
N LEU A 123 4.81 7.84 1.59
CA LEU A 123 5.94 8.62 2.12
C LEU A 123 7.02 8.84 1.06
N ASN A 124 7.36 7.80 0.29
CA ASN A 124 8.32 7.90 -0.81
C ASN A 124 7.82 8.82 -1.92
N ALA A 125 6.57 8.63 -2.38
CA ALA A 125 6.01 9.48 -3.44
C ALA A 125 5.97 10.96 -3.02
N PHE A 126 5.62 11.24 -1.76
CA PHE A 126 5.55 12.60 -1.23
C PHE A 126 6.94 13.22 -1.06
N THR A 127 7.91 12.47 -0.54
CA THR A 127 9.30 12.97 -0.39
C THR A 127 9.98 13.18 -1.74
N ASP A 128 9.71 12.34 -2.74
CA ASP A 128 10.20 12.52 -4.10
C ASP A 128 9.64 13.79 -4.76
N TRP A 129 8.38 14.12 -4.49
CA TRP A 129 7.79 15.39 -4.90
C TRP A 129 8.49 16.57 -4.23
N LEU A 130 8.65 16.56 -2.90
CA LEU A 130 9.35 17.63 -2.17
C LEU A 130 10.80 17.86 -2.65
N LYS A 131 11.56 16.78 -2.87
CA LYS A 131 12.92 16.85 -3.40
C LYS A 131 12.95 17.50 -4.78
N SER A 132 12.01 17.15 -5.64
CA SER A 132 11.93 17.72 -6.99
C SER A 132 11.48 19.17 -7.02
N SER A 133 10.69 19.63 -6.04
CA SER A 133 10.30 21.03 -5.91
C SER A 133 11.43 21.92 -5.37
N SER A 134 12.43 21.32 -4.70
CA SER A 134 13.58 22.05 -4.12
C SER A 134 14.77 22.12 -5.08
N ALA A 135 14.83 21.23 -6.08
CA ALA A 135 15.82 21.27 -7.13
C ALA A 135 15.38 22.30 -8.18
N SER A 136 16.20 23.31 -8.43
CA SER A 136 16.05 24.39 -9.42
C SER A 136 16.10 23.90 -10.89
N HIS A 137 15.60 22.70 -11.18
CA HIS A 137 15.53 22.15 -12.53
C HIS A 137 14.16 22.45 -13.12
N GLU A 138 14.17 22.87 -14.39
CA GLU A 138 12.99 23.07 -15.25
C GLU A 138 11.95 21.96 -15.05
N SER A 139 10.95 22.25 -14.22
CA SER A 139 9.85 21.34 -13.96
C SER A 139 8.76 21.67 -14.96
N THR A 140 8.76 20.95 -16.09
CA THR A 140 7.64 20.96 -17.04
C THR A 140 6.35 20.69 -16.28
N PRO A 141 5.25 21.42 -16.54
CA PRO A 141 3.96 21.20 -15.85
C PRO A 141 3.54 19.73 -15.81
N GLU A 142 3.73 19.00 -16.90
CA GLU A 142 3.47 17.56 -17.00
C GLU A 142 4.20 16.75 -15.91
N LYS A 143 5.48 17.03 -15.64
CA LYS A 143 6.26 16.33 -14.61
C LYS A 143 5.71 16.62 -13.21
N ILE A 144 5.17 17.81 -12.98
CA ILE A 144 4.52 18.18 -11.71
C ILE A 144 3.23 17.37 -11.56
N PHE A 145 2.38 17.34 -12.58
CA PHE A 145 1.16 16.55 -12.59
C PHE A 145 1.46 15.07 -12.33
N ARG A 146 2.38 14.45 -13.09
CA ARG A 146 2.77 13.05 -12.87
C ARG A 146 3.20 12.75 -11.43
N ARG A 147 3.92 13.68 -10.78
CA ARG A 147 4.35 13.51 -9.38
C ARG A 147 3.19 13.59 -8.39
N ILE A 148 2.27 14.54 -8.60
CA ILE A 148 1.04 14.63 -7.80
C ILE A 148 0.20 13.37 -8.02
N GLY A 149 0.05 12.92 -9.27
CA GLY A 149 -0.65 11.68 -9.62
C GLY A 149 -0.06 10.45 -8.95
N ARG A 150 1.28 10.34 -8.85
CA ARG A 150 1.94 9.29 -8.07
C ARG A 150 1.55 9.30 -6.60
N ILE A 151 1.46 10.49 -5.98
CA ILE A 151 1.01 10.62 -4.59
C ILE A 151 -0.45 10.14 -4.47
N LEU A 152 -1.33 10.58 -5.37
CA LEU A 152 -2.75 10.19 -5.37
C LEU A 152 -2.93 8.67 -5.54
N LEU A 153 -2.22 8.05 -6.48
CA LEU A 153 -2.23 6.60 -6.69
C LEU A 153 -1.67 5.85 -5.48
N ALA A 154 -0.60 6.37 -4.86
CA ALA A 154 -0.04 5.77 -3.65
C ALA A 154 -1.05 5.80 -2.50
N MET A 155 -1.72 6.94 -2.27
CA MET A 155 -2.76 7.08 -1.25
C MET A 155 -3.94 6.14 -1.48
N ARG A 156 -4.43 6.03 -2.72
CA ARG A 156 -5.50 5.10 -3.10
C ARG A 156 -5.13 3.64 -2.79
N ARG A 157 -3.93 3.23 -3.19
CA ARG A 157 -3.42 1.88 -2.90
C ARG A 157 -3.31 1.64 -1.40
N ASP A 158 -2.90 2.65 -0.64
CA ASP A 158 -2.71 2.56 0.81
C ASP A 158 -4.01 2.34 1.59
N ILE A 159 -5.10 3.01 1.17
CA ILE A 159 -6.45 2.77 1.72
C ILE A 159 -7.09 1.48 1.18
N GLY A 160 -6.42 0.78 0.27
CA GLY A 160 -6.83 -0.51 -0.26
C GLY A 160 -7.66 -0.48 -1.53
N LEU A 161 -7.67 0.63 -2.26
CA LEU A 161 -8.28 0.71 -3.58
C LEU A 161 -7.32 0.19 -4.66
N SER A 162 -7.90 -0.41 -5.69
CA SER A 162 -7.17 -0.76 -6.91
C SER A 162 -6.90 0.50 -7.76
N ASN A 163 -5.74 0.50 -8.40
CA ASN A 163 -5.35 1.49 -9.41
C ASN A 163 -5.42 0.93 -10.84
N PHE A 164 -6.06 -0.23 -11.03
CA PHE A 164 -6.23 -0.83 -12.36
C PHE A 164 -6.91 0.17 -13.31
N GLY A 165 -6.31 0.38 -14.48
CA GLY A 165 -6.79 1.35 -15.48
C GLY A 165 -6.42 2.82 -15.21
N LEU A 166 -5.73 3.12 -14.11
CA LEU A 166 -5.26 4.47 -13.78
C LEU A 166 -3.75 4.58 -13.91
N ASN A 167 -3.28 5.71 -14.41
CA ASN A 167 -1.87 6.09 -14.45
C ASN A 167 -1.69 7.48 -13.81
N GLU A 168 -0.44 7.94 -13.78
CA GLU A 168 -0.03 9.18 -13.12
C GLU A 168 -0.66 10.44 -13.71
N LEU A 169 -1.19 10.37 -14.94
CA LEU A 169 -1.88 11.47 -15.61
C LEU A 169 -3.40 11.28 -15.58
N THR A 170 -3.90 10.10 -15.89
CA THR A 170 -5.35 9.83 -16.03
C THR A 170 -6.11 9.98 -14.71
N ILE A 171 -5.43 9.87 -13.57
CA ILE A 171 -6.03 10.15 -12.26
C ILE A 171 -6.52 11.60 -12.11
N HIS A 172 -5.95 12.53 -12.87
CA HIS A 172 -6.32 13.95 -12.84
C HIS A 172 -7.53 14.28 -13.71
N GLN A 173 -7.96 13.36 -14.58
CA GLN A 173 -9.06 13.60 -15.54
C GLN A 173 -10.38 14.01 -14.86
N ILE A 174 -10.61 13.59 -13.61
CA ILE A 174 -11.85 13.87 -12.87
C ILE A 174 -12.14 15.36 -12.68
N TYR A 175 -11.11 16.21 -12.70
CA TYR A 175 -11.25 17.65 -12.47
C TYR A 175 -10.69 18.49 -13.63
N LEU A 176 -10.27 17.85 -14.72
CA LEU A 176 -9.82 18.52 -15.92
C LEU A 176 -10.90 18.39 -17.01
N THR A 177 -11.20 19.50 -17.67
CA THR A 177 -12.15 19.53 -18.79
C THR A 177 -11.53 18.98 -20.07
N ASP A 178 -10.22 19.16 -20.24
CA ASP A 178 -9.48 18.67 -21.41
C ASP A 178 -9.06 17.20 -21.26
N ASP A 179 -8.91 16.50 -22.39
CA ASP A 179 -8.47 15.11 -22.43
C ASP A 179 -6.96 15.00 -22.18
N ILE A 180 -6.59 14.52 -20.99
CA ILE A 180 -5.18 14.46 -20.57
C ILE A 180 -4.37 13.39 -21.31
N SER A 181 -5.03 12.43 -21.98
CA SER A 181 -4.33 11.40 -22.75
C SER A 181 -3.58 11.97 -23.96
N LYS A 182 -4.00 13.14 -24.46
CA LYS A 182 -3.41 13.84 -25.61
C LYS A 182 -2.19 14.69 -25.25
N ILE A 183 -2.00 15.02 -23.98
CA ILE A 183 -0.90 15.87 -23.50
C ILE A 183 0.41 15.05 -23.38
N GLY A 184 0.31 13.74 -23.16
CA GLY A 184 1.47 12.84 -23.04
C GLY A 184 1.82 12.03 -24.29
N SER A 185 1.13 12.26 -25.43
CA SER A 185 1.34 11.55 -26.70
C SER A 185 2.07 12.37 -27.76
N THR A 186 2.51 13.58 -27.41
CA THR A 186 3.33 14.45 -28.27
C THR A 186 4.80 14.34 -27.85
N GLU A 187 5.36 13.13 -27.94
CA GLU A 187 6.79 12.87 -28.07
C GLU A 187 7.00 11.80 -29.14
#